data_AF-A0A316WHV4-F1
#
_entry.id   AF-A0A316WHV4-F1
#
_cell.length_a   1.000
_cell.length_b   1.000
_cell.length_c   1.000
_cell.angle_alpha   90.00
_cell.angle_beta   90.00
_cell.angle_gamma   90.00
#
_symmetry.space_group_name_H-M   'P 1'
#
loop_
_entity.id
_entity.type
_entity.pdbx_description
1 polymer ?
#
loop_
_entity_poly.entity_id
_entity_poly.type
_entity_poly.pdbx_seq_one_letter_code
_entity_poly.pdbx_strand_id
1 'polypeptide(L)'
;MNKIPKIGCSCEKPDSNYTEYRSSELGIDHTNGRYGEVTIQQCKLCQRIWIRYFVEYESFSKSGRWYKGIVSKKDRLQITPENAVEYLENLEWYVYGGSFFESTGEFGQGKLNL
;
A
#
# COMPACT_ATOMS: atom_id res chain seq x y z
N MET A 1 -15.38 -9.49 3.16
CA MET A 1 -14.68 -8.19 3.18
C MET A 1 -14.69 -7.66 4.60
N ASN A 2 -13.53 -7.50 5.23
CA ASN A 2 -13.44 -6.91 6.57
C ASN A 2 -13.56 -5.39 6.41
N LYS A 3 -14.69 -4.80 6.83
CA LYS A 3 -14.82 -3.34 6.93
C LYS A 3 -13.90 -2.84 8.05
N ILE A 4 -12.88 -2.08 7.69
CA ILE A 4 -12.00 -1.44 8.66
C ILE A 4 -12.54 -0.03 8.91
N PRO A 5 -13.09 0.27 10.10
CA PRO A 5 -13.70 1.57 10.36
C PRO A 5 -12.66 2.68 10.29
N LYS A 6 -13.00 3.85 9.75
CA LYS A 6 -12.14 5.03 9.88
C LYS A 6 -12.18 5.53 11.33
N ILE A 7 -11.01 5.81 11.91
CA ILE A 7 -10.87 6.32 13.28
C ILE A 7 -10.28 7.73 13.32
N GLY A 8 -9.97 8.34 12.17
CA GLY A 8 -9.46 9.70 12.09
C GLY A 8 -8.00 9.85 12.53
N CYS A 9 -7.23 8.75 12.50
CA CYS A 9 -5.79 8.82 12.76
C CYS A 9 -5.06 9.49 11.59
N SER A 10 -3.95 10.18 11.84
CA SER A 10 -3.16 10.84 10.78
C SER A 10 -2.67 9.87 9.70
N CYS A 11 -2.43 8.60 10.05
CA CYS A 11 -2.07 7.58 9.07
C CYS A 11 -3.16 7.28 8.03
N GLU A 12 -4.43 7.59 8.32
CA GLU A 12 -5.54 7.39 7.37
C GLU A 12 -5.61 8.51 6.33
N LYS A 13 -4.88 9.61 6.53
CA LYS A 13 -4.84 10.69 5.57
C LYS A 13 -4.05 10.27 4.33
N PRO A 14 -4.50 10.64 3.12
CA PRO A 14 -3.80 10.26 1.90
C PRO A 14 -2.34 10.72 1.89
N ASP A 15 -2.09 11.93 2.40
CA ASP A 15 -0.81 12.62 2.52
C ASP A 15 0.02 12.23 3.76
N SER A 16 -0.36 11.15 4.46
CA SER A 16 0.36 10.69 5.66
C SER A 16 1.85 10.52 5.40
N ASN A 17 2.70 11.11 6.25
CA ASN A 17 4.14 11.08 6.06
C ASN A 17 4.75 9.72 6.45
N TYR A 18 5.80 9.28 5.75
CA TYR A 18 6.49 8.01 6.03
C TYR A 18 7.03 7.91 7.48
N THR A 19 7.36 9.05 8.10
CA THR A 19 7.85 9.13 9.48
C THR A 19 6.80 8.71 10.53
N GLU A 20 5.52 8.67 10.17
CA GLU A 20 4.43 8.21 11.05
C GLU A 20 4.43 6.69 11.27
N TYR A 21 5.25 5.96 10.51
CA TYR A 21 5.26 4.49 10.49
C TYR A 21 6.57 3.89 11.00
N ARG A 22 6.49 2.70 11.59
CA ARG A 22 7.60 1.74 11.66
C ARG A 22 7.46 0.81 10.47
N SER A 23 8.51 0.72 9.65
CA SER A 23 8.48 -0.02 8.40
C SER A 23 9.37 -1.24 8.46
N SER A 24 8.94 -2.35 7.86
CA SER A 24 9.78 -3.51 7.58
C SER A 24 9.49 -4.04 6.19
N GLU A 25 10.53 -4.34 5.43
CA GLU A 25 10.40 -4.96 4.13
C GLU A 25 9.79 -6.36 4.25
N LEU A 26 8.87 -6.68 3.33
CA LEU A 26 8.33 -8.03 3.20
C LEU A 26 9.03 -8.79 2.07
N GLY A 27 9.37 -8.11 0.97
CA GLY A 27 10.04 -8.70 -0.18
C GLY A 27 9.65 -8.02 -1.50
N ILE A 28 9.99 -8.68 -2.61
CA ILE A 28 9.76 -8.18 -3.97
C ILE A 28 8.80 -9.13 -4.69
N ASP A 29 7.75 -8.57 -5.28
CA ASP A 29 6.80 -9.25 -6.14
C ASP A 29 7.34 -9.34 -7.57
N HIS A 30 7.76 -10.55 -7.95
CA HIS A 30 8.31 -10.84 -9.28
C HIS A 30 7.23 -11.19 -10.33
N THR A 31 5.96 -11.24 -9.94
CA THR A 31 4.90 -11.78 -10.79
C THR A 31 4.75 -10.96 -12.07
N ASN A 32 4.78 -11.62 -13.22
CA ASN A 32 4.70 -10.98 -14.55
C ASN A 32 5.77 -9.90 -14.79
N GLY A 33 6.93 -9.99 -14.11
CA GLY A 33 8.04 -9.05 -14.31
C GLY A 33 7.79 -7.65 -13.75
N ARG A 34 6.87 -7.50 -12.79
CA ARG A 34 6.55 -6.21 -12.19
C ARG A 34 7.61 -5.69 -11.21
N TYR A 35 8.34 -6.58 -10.53
CA TYR A 35 9.38 -6.26 -9.53
C TYR A 35 8.92 -5.24 -8.47
N GLY A 36 7.71 -5.41 -7.92
CA GLY A 36 7.15 -4.47 -6.96
C GLY A 36 7.67 -4.71 -5.54
N GLU A 37 8.13 -3.66 -4.87
CA GLU A 37 8.53 -3.70 -3.47
C GLU A 37 7.31 -3.73 -2.56
N VAL A 38 7.31 -4.66 -1.61
CA VAL A 38 6.26 -4.79 -0.61
C VAL A 38 6.82 -4.50 0.77
N THR A 39 6.23 -3.52 1.44
CA THR A 39 6.61 -3.06 2.78
C THR A 39 5.43 -3.15 3.72
N ILE A 40 5.70 -3.50 4.97
CA ILE A 40 4.72 -3.41 6.05
C ILE A 40 4.99 -2.18 6.86
N GLN A 41 3.94 -1.42 7.11
CA GLN A 41 4.00 -0.17 7.84
C GLN A 41 3.08 -0.26 9.05
N GLN A 42 3.60 -0.12 10.25
CA GLN A 42 2.80 -0.03 11.46
C GLN A 42 2.75 1.43 11.91
N CYS A 43 1.55 2.00 11.99
CA CYS A 43 1.38 3.37 12.48
C CYS A 43 1.87 3.47 13.93
N LYS A 44 2.75 4.44 14.21
CA LYS A 44 3.30 4.67 15.55
C LYS A 44 2.23 5.13 16.56
N LEU A 45 1.17 5.78 16.08
CA LEU A 45 0.09 6.31 16.92
C LEU A 45 -1.01 5.28 17.18
N CYS A 46 -1.74 4.86 16.14
CA CYS A 46 -2.90 3.97 16.30
C CYS A 46 -2.59 2.47 16.17
N GLN A 47 -1.33 2.10 15.93
CA GLN A 47 -0.86 0.71 15.79
C GLN A 47 -1.46 -0.10 14.63
N ARG A 48 -2.24 0.54 13.74
CA ARG A 48 -2.76 -0.11 12.54
C ARG A 48 -1.65 -0.57 11.62
N ILE A 49 -1.87 -1.74 11.03
CA ILE A 49 -0.97 -2.37 10.09
C ILE A 49 -1.42 -1.99 8.69
N TRP A 50 -0.50 -1.42 7.95
CA TRP A 50 -0.63 -1.08 6.55
C TRP A 50 0.28 -1.99 5.75
N ILE A 51 -0.20 -2.43 4.60
CA ILE A 51 0.67 -2.92 3.54
C ILE A 51 0.89 -1.81 2.54
N ARG A 52 2.13 -1.62 2.11
CA ARG A 52 2.52 -0.70 1.05
C ARG A 52 3.14 -1.50 -0.09
N TYR A 53 2.69 -1.23 -1.29
CA TYR A 53 3.18 -1.79 -2.54
C TYR A 53 3.74 -0.63 -3.38
N PHE A 54 4.95 -0.77 -3.91
CA PHE A 54 5.57 0.24 -4.78
C PHE A 54 6.20 -0.43 -6.00
N VAL A 55 5.99 0.17 -7.17
CA VAL A 55 6.62 -0.27 -8.41
C VAL A 55 7.01 0.95 -9.23
N GLU A 56 8.18 0.88 -9.86
CA GLU A 56 8.67 1.87 -10.81
C GLU A 56 9.33 1.12 -11.96
N TYR A 57 9.07 1.56 -13.20
CA TYR A 57 9.61 0.94 -14.39
C TYR A 57 10.70 1.85 -14.96
N GLU A 58 11.97 1.47 -14.78
CA GLU A 58 13.13 2.30 -15.12
C GLU A 58 13.15 2.77 -16.58
N SER A 59 12.57 2.00 -17.50
CA SER A 59 12.48 2.36 -18.92
C SER A 59 11.54 3.53 -19.22
N PHE A 60 10.75 3.99 -18.25
CA PHE A 60 9.75 5.03 -18.43
C PHE A 60 9.89 6.13 -17.37
N SER A 61 9.90 7.39 -17.82
CA SER A 61 9.83 8.53 -16.91
C SER A 61 8.45 8.60 -16.25
N LYS A 62 8.42 9.11 -15.00
CA LYS A 62 7.20 9.26 -14.19
C LYS A 62 6.39 7.96 -14.04
N SER A 63 7.07 6.83 -13.86
CA SER A 63 6.41 5.52 -13.77
C SER A 63 6.22 5.01 -12.34
N GLY A 64 6.64 5.77 -11.33
CA GLY A 64 6.46 5.41 -9.93
C GLY A 64 4.98 5.34 -9.54
N ARG A 65 4.56 4.18 -9.06
CA ARG A 65 3.22 3.88 -8.55
C ARG A 65 3.36 3.30 -7.15
N TRP A 66 2.64 3.83 -6.18
CA TRP A 66 2.50 3.18 -4.89
C TRP A 66 1.05 3.11 -4.45
N TYR A 67 0.79 2.10 -3.63
CA TYR A 67 -0.48 1.81 -3.02
C TYR A 67 -0.25 1.44 -1.57
N LYS A 68 -1.13 1.85 -0.67
CA LYS A 68 -1.12 1.40 0.72
C LYS A 68 -2.54 1.16 1.21
N GLY A 69 -2.72 0.12 2.01
CA GLY A 69 -4.03 -0.24 2.54
C GLY A 69 -3.92 -0.85 3.93
N ILE A 70 -4.95 -0.66 4.74
CA ILE A 70 -4.99 -1.19 6.11
C ILE A 70 -5.38 -2.66 6.04
N VAL A 71 -4.67 -3.49 6.80
CA VAL A 71 -4.92 -4.94 6.89
C VAL A 71 -5.05 -5.35 8.35
N SER A 72 -5.81 -6.41 8.62
CA SER A 72 -5.87 -6.95 9.98
C SER A 72 -4.58 -7.71 10.32
N LYS A 73 -4.35 -7.98 11.61
CA LYS A 73 -3.24 -8.84 12.05
C LYS A 73 -3.34 -10.25 11.47
N LYS A 74 -4.57 -10.75 11.25
CA LYS A 74 -4.80 -12.07 10.65
C LYS A 74 -4.42 -12.05 9.16
N ASP A 75 -4.89 -11.03 8.43
CA ASP A 75 -4.57 -10.86 7.01
C ASP A 75 -3.06 -10.72 6.82
N ARG A 76 -2.40 -9.90 7.65
CA ARG A 76 -0.95 -9.68 7.58
C ARG A 76 -0.13 -10.96 7.56
N LEU A 77 -0.53 -12.00 8.32
CA LEU A 77 0.19 -13.29 8.39
C LEU A 77 0.09 -14.11 7.10
N GLN A 78 -0.89 -13.81 6.25
CA GLN A 78 -1.14 -14.51 4.98
C GLN A 78 -0.61 -13.72 3.78
N ILE A 79 -0.21 -12.45 3.96
CA ILE A 79 0.29 -11.63 2.87
C ILE A 79 1.75 -11.96 2.57
N THR A 80 2.00 -12.31 1.31
CA THR A 80 3.30 -12.45 0.67
C THR A 80 3.50 -11.29 -0.32
N PRO A 81 4.72 -11.09 -0.86
CA PRO A 81 4.91 -10.10 -1.92
C PRO A 81 3.97 -10.31 -3.12
N GLU A 82 3.80 -11.56 -3.57
CA GLU A 82 3.08 -11.93 -4.80
C GLU A 82 1.56 -11.73 -4.70
N ASN A 83 0.99 -11.87 -3.50
CA ASN A 83 -0.45 -11.68 -3.27
C ASN A 83 -0.82 -10.30 -2.71
N ALA A 84 0.16 -9.42 -2.44
CA ALA A 84 -0.08 -8.11 -1.85
C ALA A 84 -1.06 -7.25 -2.67
N VAL A 85 -0.98 -7.34 -4.01
CA VAL A 85 -1.89 -6.65 -4.93
C VAL A 85 -3.33 -7.15 -4.74
N GLU A 86 -3.54 -8.46 -4.67
CA GLU A 86 -4.86 -9.04 -4.47
C GLU A 86 -5.48 -8.55 -3.15
N TYR A 87 -4.69 -8.48 -2.08
CA TYR A 87 -5.17 -7.94 -0.81
C TYR A 87 -5.61 -6.49 -0.93
N LEU A 88 -4.81 -5.63 -1.59
CA LEU A 88 -5.12 -4.22 -1.79
C LEU A 88 -6.39 -4.02 -2.62
N GLU A 89 -6.56 -4.78 -3.71
CA GLU A 89 -7.74 -4.68 -4.58
C GLU A 89 -9.04 -5.09 -3.90
N ASN A 90 -8.96 -5.96 -2.89
CA ASN A 90 -10.10 -6.45 -2.12
C ASN A 90 -10.46 -5.57 -0.91
N LEU A 91 -9.72 -4.49 -0.66
CA LEU A 91 -10.06 -3.52 0.38
C LEU A 91 -11.26 -2.66 -0.04
N GLU A 92 -12.04 -2.21 0.95
CA GLU A 92 -13.10 -1.21 0.73
C GLU A 92 -12.53 0.10 0.20
N TRP A 93 -11.30 0.44 0.61
CA TRP A 93 -10.54 1.56 0.10
C TRP A 93 -9.05 1.34 0.37
N TYR A 94 -8.22 1.96 -0.47
CA TYR A 94 -6.79 2.10 -0.27
C TYR A 94 -6.38 3.54 -0.56
N VAL A 95 -5.12 3.88 -0.31
CA VAL A 95 -4.51 5.13 -0.73
C VAL A 95 -3.48 4.82 -1.81
N TYR A 96 -3.47 5.59 -2.89
CA TYR A 96 -2.49 5.49 -3.96
C TYR A 96 -1.85 6.82 -4.27
N GLY A 97 -0.72 6.78 -4.98
CA GLY A 97 -0.05 7.95 -5.51
C GLY A 97 1.23 7.58 -6.22
N GLY A 98 2.07 8.59 -6.48
CA GLY A 98 3.32 8.44 -7.22
C GLY A 98 3.34 9.31 -8.47
N SER A 99 4.49 9.32 -9.14
CA SER A 99 4.72 10.18 -10.31
C SER A 99 3.82 9.83 -11.49
N PHE A 100 3.39 8.56 -11.60
CA PHE A 100 2.42 8.12 -12.61
C PHE A 100 1.05 8.79 -12.45
N PHE A 101 0.64 9.04 -11.20
CA PHE A 101 -0.66 9.66 -10.89
C PHE A 101 -0.59 11.17 -10.72
N GLU A 102 0.60 11.76 -10.79
CA GLU A 102 0.86 13.17 -10.43
C GLU A 102 0.26 13.56 -9.06
N SER A 103 0.27 12.61 -8.11
CA SER A 103 -0.41 12.73 -6.82
C SER A 103 0.45 12.22 -5.66
N THR A 104 0.40 12.94 -4.53
CA THR A 104 1.07 12.56 -3.28
C THR A 104 0.20 11.68 -2.37
N GLY A 105 -1.04 11.41 -2.79
CA GLY A 105 -1.96 10.54 -2.06
C GLY A 105 -3.41 10.84 -2.37
N GLU A 106 -4.14 9.85 -2.88
CA GLU A 106 -5.59 9.88 -3.09
C GLU A 106 -6.24 8.57 -2.64
N PHE A 107 -7.55 8.61 -2.36
CA PHE A 107 -8.31 7.41 -2.05
C PHE A 107 -8.71 6.68 -3.33
N GLY A 108 -8.50 5.36 -3.36
CA GLY A 108 -8.94 4.48 -4.44
C GLY A 108 -9.66 3.24 -3.91
N GLN A 109 -10.23 2.46 -4.83
CA GLN A 109 -10.92 1.21 -4.55
C GLN A 109 -10.87 0.30 -5.80
N GLY A 110 -10.93 -1.01 -5.60
CA GLY A 110 -10.94 -1.97 -6.70
C GLY A 110 -9.57 -2.17 -7.35
N LYS A 111 -9.54 -2.31 -8.68
CA LYS A 111 -8.35 -2.72 -9.44
C LYS A 111 -7.24 -1.68 -9.38
N LEU A 112 -6.00 -2.14 -9.16
CA LEU A 112 -4.82 -1.28 -9.20
C LEU A 112 -4.40 -1.03 -10.65
N ASN A 113 -3.86 0.16 -10.93
CA ASN A 113 -3.28 0.51 -12.22
C ASN A 113 -1.76 0.32 -12.15
N LEU A 114 -1.30 -0.91 -12.40
CA LEU A 114 0.09 -1.35 -12.29
C LEU A 114 0.82 -1.32 -13.64
#